data_AF-A0A843VP72-F1
#
_entry.id   AF-A0A843VP72-F1
#
_cell.length_a   1.000
_cell.length_b   1.000
_cell.length_c   1.000
_cell.angle_alpha   90.00
_cell.angle_beta   90.00
_cell.angle_gamma   90.00
#
_symmetry.space_group_name_H-M   'P 1'
#
loop_
_entity.id
_entity.type
_entity.pdbx_description
1 polymer ?
#
loop_
_entity_poly.entity_id
_entity_poly.type
_entity_poly.pdbx_seq_one_letter_code
_entity_poly.pdbx_strand_id
1 'polypeptide(L)'
;MAATHADRRLHQMFLADGDCELGLSADTASPPPFVSIQRWDHPKLLFDMKFYIRHVDGSPIRLEAGRQRVIRCLQVAVQRRTSEGVRLELSTEDERGLLTGLTRALHENSLSVVRVEVSAKGGTAHGVFYVTDASGHPADARAVEAARQRVGPGSLSLVDTSGGRRRPHRR
;
A
#
# COMPACT_ATOMS: atom_id res chain seq x y z
N MET A 1 -17.19 10.07 19.85
CA MET A 1 -16.04 9.13 19.69
C MET A 1 -14.98 9.82 18.85
N ALA A 2 -13.73 9.86 19.30
CA ALA A 2 -12.65 10.53 18.57
C ALA A 2 -12.19 9.65 17.40
N ALA A 3 -12.25 10.16 16.17
CA ALA A 3 -11.73 9.48 14.99
C ALA A 3 -10.22 9.23 15.16
N THR A 4 -9.76 8.01 14.84
CA THR A 4 -8.34 7.68 14.94
C THR A 4 -7.55 8.38 13.84
N HIS A 5 -6.23 8.49 13.99
CA HIS A 5 -5.35 9.08 12.97
C HIS A 5 -5.49 8.39 11.60
N ALA A 6 -5.73 7.07 11.58
CA ALA A 6 -6.00 6.33 10.35
C ALA A 6 -7.36 6.67 9.71
N ASP A 7 -8.43 6.81 10.51
CA ASP A 7 -9.75 7.24 10.02
C ASP A 7 -9.68 8.64 9.40
N ARG A 8 -8.94 9.57 10.02
CA ARG A 8 -8.72 10.91 9.47
C ARG A 8 -7.96 10.89 8.15
N ARG A 9 -6.90 10.08 8.04
CA ARG A 9 -6.12 9.96 6.79
C ARG A 9 -6.96 9.38 5.65
N LEU A 10 -7.78 8.37 5.92
CA LEU A 10 -8.71 7.82 4.93
C LEU A 10 -9.77 8.84 4.51
N HIS A 11 -10.37 9.55 5.47
CA HIS A 11 -11.36 10.59 5.19
C HIS A 11 -10.76 11.73 4.35
N GLN A 12 -9.57 12.22 4.72
CA GLN A 12 -8.82 13.20 3.92
C GLN A 12 -8.48 12.68 2.53
N MET A 13 -8.18 11.39 2.42
CA MET A 13 -7.91 10.74 1.14
C MET A 13 -9.15 10.75 0.23
N PHE A 14 -10.35 10.46 0.75
CA PHE A 14 -11.58 10.59 -0.02
C PHE A 14 -11.93 12.04 -0.38
N LEU A 15 -11.70 12.99 0.54
CA LEU A 15 -11.96 14.41 0.29
C LEU A 15 -11.07 14.99 -0.81
N ALA A 16 -9.80 14.58 -0.85
CA ALA A 16 -8.83 15.03 -1.86
C ALA A 16 -9.01 14.36 -3.23
N ASP A 17 -9.68 13.21 -3.30
CA ASP A 17 -9.93 12.46 -4.55
C ASP A 17 -11.35 12.70 -5.12
N GLY A 18 -11.96 13.84 -4.81
CA GLY A 18 -13.21 14.30 -5.43
C GLY A 18 -13.20 14.32 -6.97
N ASP A 19 -12.01 14.20 -7.59
CA ASP A 19 -11.76 14.19 -9.03
C ASP A 19 -11.82 12.78 -9.67
N CYS A 20 -12.51 11.81 -9.08
CA CYS A 20 -12.70 10.47 -9.68
C CYS A 20 -13.64 10.45 -10.92
N GLU A 21 -13.75 11.57 -11.63
CA GLU A 21 -14.57 11.78 -12.82
C GLU A 21 -13.67 12.04 -14.05
N LEU A 22 -12.72 11.16 -14.33
CA LEU A 22 -11.99 11.17 -15.61
C LEU A 22 -12.05 9.79 -16.26
N GLY A 23 -13.18 9.51 -16.93
CA GLY A 23 -13.26 8.38 -17.86
C GLY A 23 -14.63 7.77 -18.14
N LEU A 24 -15.75 8.35 -17.68
CA LEU A 24 -17.08 7.88 -18.04
C LEU A 24 -17.89 9.03 -18.63
N SER A 25 -18.58 8.74 -19.74
CA SER A 25 -19.39 9.67 -20.51
C SER A 25 -20.32 10.50 -19.63
N ALA A 26 -20.50 11.76 -20.04
CA ALA A 26 -21.21 12.85 -19.38
C ALA A 26 -22.71 12.64 -19.05
N ASP A 27 -23.19 11.40 -18.95
CA ASP A 27 -24.57 11.07 -18.58
C ASP A 27 -24.58 10.27 -17.28
N THR A 28 -24.34 10.98 -16.18
CA THR A 28 -25.09 10.97 -14.92
C THR A 28 -24.18 11.64 -13.90
N ALA A 29 -24.33 12.95 -13.72
CA ALA A 29 -23.68 13.73 -12.67
C ALA A 29 -24.17 13.25 -11.29
N SER A 30 -23.68 12.09 -10.84
CA SER A 30 -23.89 11.61 -9.48
C SER A 30 -22.72 12.12 -8.64
N PRO A 31 -22.98 12.90 -7.57
CA PRO A 31 -21.91 13.44 -6.74
C PRO A 31 -20.96 12.33 -6.26
N PRO A 32 -19.68 12.64 -5.99
CA PRO A 32 -18.76 11.67 -5.44
C PRO A 32 -19.41 11.04 -4.20
N PRO A 33 -19.23 9.73 -3.96
CA PRO A 33 -19.88 9.07 -2.85
C PRO A 33 -19.33 9.70 -1.56
N PHE A 34 -20.10 10.63 -1.00
CA PHE A 34 -19.78 11.26 0.27
C PHE A 34 -20.04 10.22 1.36
N VAL A 35 -18.95 9.65 1.87
CA VAL A 35 -18.99 8.48 2.74
C VAL A 35 -18.27 8.75 4.06
N SER A 36 -18.81 8.15 5.12
CA SER A 36 -18.15 8.06 6.41
C SER A 36 -17.40 6.73 6.50
N ILE A 37 -16.23 6.75 7.16
CA ILE A 37 -15.39 5.59 7.39
C ILE A 37 -15.26 5.39 8.88
N GLN A 38 -15.49 4.17 9.32
CA GLN A 38 -15.42 3.80 10.73
C GLN A 38 -14.59 2.53 10.89
N ARG A 39 -13.59 2.57 11.78
CA ARG A 39 -12.83 1.39 12.18
C ARG A 39 -13.75 0.31 12.76
N TRP A 40 -13.52 -0.94 12.36
CA TRP A 40 -14.07 -2.10 13.07
C TRP A 40 -13.22 -2.32 14.33
N ASP A 41 -13.82 -2.15 15.51
CA ASP A 41 -13.17 -2.52 16.76
C ASP A 41 -13.33 -4.03 17.02
N HIS A 42 -12.28 -4.80 16.74
CA HIS A 42 -12.22 -6.23 17.06
C HIS A 42 -11.08 -6.48 18.07
N PRO A 43 -11.36 -7.02 19.27
CA PRO A 43 -10.38 -7.07 20.36
C PRO A 43 -9.23 -8.08 20.20
N LYS A 44 -9.02 -8.70 19.04
CA LYS A 44 -8.08 -9.85 18.90
C LYS A 44 -7.14 -9.83 17.68
N LEU A 45 -7.17 -8.82 16.82
CA LEU A 45 -6.29 -8.77 15.64
C LEU A 45 -5.48 -7.48 15.62
N LEU A 46 -4.21 -7.56 16.03
CA LEU A 46 -3.30 -6.40 16.11
C LEU A 46 -2.76 -5.96 14.73
N PHE A 47 -2.89 -6.81 13.71
CA PHE A 47 -2.29 -6.62 12.38
C PHE A 47 -3.31 -6.46 11.25
N ASP A 48 -4.61 -6.56 11.55
CA ASP A 48 -5.68 -6.47 10.54
C ASP A 48 -6.60 -5.29 10.86
N MET A 49 -6.54 -4.23 10.03
CA MET A 49 -7.42 -3.08 10.16
C MET A 49 -8.60 -3.23 9.21
N LYS A 50 -9.78 -3.47 9.76
CA LYS A 50 -11.04 -3.48 8.99
C LYS A 50 -11.77 -2.16 9.17
N PHE A 51 -12.39 -1.66 8.10
CA PHE A 51 -13.17 -0.43 8.10
C PHE A 51 -14.53 -0.65 7.43
N TYR A 52 -15.57 0.02 7.96
CA TYR A 52 -16.89 0.13 7.35
C TYR A 52 -16.99 1.45 6.61
N ILE A 53 -17.53 1.40 5.40
CA ILE A 53 -17.85 2.57 4.60
C ILE A 53 -19.37 2.67 4.50
N ARG A 54 -19.91 3.80 4.92
CA ARG A 54 -21.34 4.11 4.91
C ARG A 54 -21.55 5.45 4.24
N HIS A 55 -22.78 5.72 3.79
CA HIS A 55 -23.13 7.10 3.46
C HIS A 55 -23.00 7.99 4.71
N VAL A 56 -22.87 9.29 4.52
CA VAL A 56 -22.75 10.24 5.65
C VAL A 56 -24.02 10.29 6.51
N ASP A 57 -25.17 9.96 5.94
CA ASP A 57 -26.42 9.76 6.69
C ASP A 57 -26.44 8.48 7.56
N GLY A 58 -25.36 7.68 7.53
CA GLY A 58 -25.22 6.42 8.27
C GLY A 58 -25.85 5.21 7.58
N SER A 59 -26.57 5.40 6.46
CA SER A 59 -27.19 4.33 5.72
C SER A 59 -26.14 3.45 5.00
N PRO A 60 -26.40 2.14 4.84
CA PRO A 60 -25.49 1.27 4.10
C PRO A 60 -25.52 1.60 2.61
N ILE A 61 -24.39 1.42 1.92
CA ILE A 61 -24.33 1.51 0.45
C ILE A 61 -25.02 0.26 -0.12
N ARG A 62 -26.30 0.40 -0.47
CA ARG A 62 -27.17 -0.71 -0.93
C ARG A 62 -27.02 -1.03 -2.41
N LEU A 63 -26.72 -0.02 -3.23
CA LEU A 63 -26.62 -0.18 -4.68
C LEU A 63 -25.22 -0.69 -5.05
N GLU A 64 -25.17 -1.76 -5.85
CA GLU A 64 -23.91 -2.33 -6.34
C GLU A 64 -23.08 -1.31 -7.14
N ALA A 65 -23.72 -0.46 -7.96
CA ALA A 65 -23.03 0.63 -8.65
C ALA A 65 -22.35 1.60 -7.67
N GLY A 66 -22.99 1.90 -6.54
CA GLY A 66 -22.42 2.74 -5.48
C GLY A 66 -21.22 2.07 -4.80
N ARG A 67 -21.31 0.77 -4.52
CA ARG A 67 -20.19 -0.01 -3.97
C ARG A 67 -19.00 -0.05 -4.93
N GLN A 68 -19.26 -0.27 -6.22
CA GLN A 68 -18.23 -0.35 -7.24
C GLN A 68 -17.53 0.99 -7.46
N ARG A 69 -18.27 2.11 -7.38
CA ARG A 69 -17.68 3.46 -7.38
C ARG A 69 -16.74 3.66 -6.20
N VAL A 70 -17.15 3.31 -4.98
CA VAL A 70 -16.30 3.43 -3.78
C VAL A 70 -15.05 2.55 -3.88
N ILE A 71 -15.17 1.29 -4.32
CA ILE A 71 -14.04 0.39 -4.53
C ILE A 71 -13.05 1.00 -5.53
N ARG A 72 -13.54 1.50 -6.66
CA ARG A 72 -12.70 2.13 -7.69
C ARG A 72 -11.99 3.38 -7.16
N CYS A 73 -12.71 4.25 -6.47
CA CYS A 73 -12.14 5.46 -5.88
C CYS A 73 -11.02 5.09 -4.90
N LEU A 74 -11.22 4.08 -4.05
CA LEU A 74 -10.19 3.58 -3.13
C LEU A 74 -8.97 3.05 -3.86
N GLN A 75 -9.17 2.23 -4.90
CA GLN A 75 -8.06 1.68 -5.68
C GLN A 75 -7.21 2.79 -6.31
N VAL A 76 -7.86 3.78 -6.92
CA VAL A 76 -7.18 4.93 -7.54
C VAL A 76 -6.50 5.80 -6.48
N ALA A 77 -7.18 6.07 -5.36
CA ALA A 77 -6.67 6.84 -4.23
C ALA A 77 -5.42 6.21 -3.59
N VAL A 78 -5.41 4.88 -3.45
CA VAL A 78 -4.24 4.13 -2.99
C VAL A 78 -3.14 4.22 -4.02
N GLN A 79 -3.41 3.91 -5.29
CA GLN A 79 -2.41 3.96 -6.37
C GLN A 79 -1.75 5.34 -6.50
N ARG A 80 -2.49 6.43 -6.32
CA ARG A 80 -1.95 7.81 -6.35
C ARG A 80 -1.03 8.13 -5.17
N ARG A 81 -1.23 7.48 -4.03
CA ARG A 81 -0.48 7.73 -2.78
C ARG A 81 0.59 6.68 -2.48
N THR A 82 0.55 5.55 -3.16
CA THR A 82 1.58 4.52 -3.10
C THR A 82 2.63 4.87 -4.14
N SER A 83 3.76 5.41 -3.70
CA SER A 83 4.95 5.44 -4.53
C SER A 83 5.34 4.00 -4.89
N GLU A 84 5.71 3.78 -6.15
CA GLU A 84 6.36 2.53 -6.58
C GLU A 84 7.75 2.51 -5.91
N GLY A 85 7.78 2.10 -4.64
CA GLY A 85 9.01 2.02 -3.86
C GLY A 85 10.03 1.09 -4.52
N VAL A 86 11.28 1.19 -4.08
CA VAL A 86 12.36 0.29 -4.53
C VAL A 86 12.00 -1.13 -4.15
N ARG A 87 12.06 -2.05 -5.13
CA ARG A 87 11.70 -3.45 -4.95
C ARG A 87 12.88 -4.25 -4.40
N LEU A 88 12.71 -4.76 -3.19
CA LEU A 88 13.63 -5.66 -2.49
C LEU A 88 13.03 -7.05 -2.46
N GLU A 89 13.76 -8.02 -3.01
CA GLU A 89 13.42 -9.43 -2.89
C GLU A 89 14.25 -10.06 -1.79
N LEU A 90 13.60 -10.88 -0.97
CA LEU A 90 14.19 -11.73 0.06
C LEU A 90 13.95 -13.17 -0.35
N SER A 91 15.00 -13.98 -0.37
CA SER A 91 14.91 -15.42 -0.55
C SER A 91 15.89 -16.10 0.38
N THR A 92 15.38 -16.73 1.43
CA THR A 92 16.22 -17.37 2.45
C THR A 92 15.43 -18.44 3.20
N GLU A 93 16.12 -19.31 3.92
CA GLU A 93 15.48 -20.27 4.81
C GLU A 93 14.60 -19.54 5.84
N ASP A 94 13.44 -20.11 6.15
CA ASP A 94 12.46 -19.55 7.08
C ASP A 94 12.93 -19.73 8.54
N GLU A 95 13.98 -18.98 8.88
CA GLU A 95 14.59 -18.98 10.21
C GLU A 95 13.85 -18.05 11.18
N ARG A 96 13.82 -18.44 12.45
CA ARG A 96 13.20 -17.63 13.51
C ARG A 96 13.88 -16.26 13.61
N GLY A 97 13.08 -15.20 13.43
CA GLY A 97 13.53 -13.81 13.64
C GLY A 97 13.99 -13.09 12.38
N LEU A 98 14.00 -13.74 11.21
CA LEU A 98 14.39 -13.14 9.93
C LEU A 98 13.61 -11.85 9.61
N LEU A 99 12.28 -11.91 9.63
CA LEU A 99 11.43 -10.74 9.37
C LEU A 99 11.62 -9.65 10.43
N THR A 100 11.95 -10.03 11.66
CA THR A 100 12.27 -9.06 12.74
C THR A 100 13.59 -8.35 12.46
N GLY A 101 14.63 -9.10 12.06
CA GLY A 101 15.92 -8.53 11.66
C GLY A 101 15.78 -7.60 10.44
N LEU A 102 15.01 -8.02 9.43
CA LEU A 102 14.73 -7.22 8.24
C LEU A 102 13.97 -5.94 8.56
N THR A 103 12.82 -6.03 9.24
CA THR A 103 12.01 -4.85 9.59
C THR A 103 12.81 -3.86 10.44
N ARG A 104 13.63 -4.36 11.36
CA ARG A 104 14.57 -3.56 12.15
C ARG A 104 15.62 -2.88 11.27
N ALA A 105 16.26 -3.62 10.35
CA ALA A 105 17.26 -3.07 9.46
C ALA A 105 16.68 -1.98 8.54
N LEU A 106 15.48 -2.18 8.00
CA LEU A 106 14.80 -1.17 7.19
C LEU A 106 14.50 0.09 8.01
N HIS A 107 13.90 -0.08 9.19
CA HIS A 107 13.56 1.05 10.06
C HIS A 107 14.80 1.84 10.51
N GLU A 108 15.88 1.17 10.92
CA GLU A 108 17.12 1.84 11.35
C GLU A 108 17.82 2.59 10.21
N ASN A 109 17.57 2.22 8.94
CA ASN A 109 18.05 2.92 7.77
C ASN A 109 17.05 3.96 7.23
N SER A 110 16.03 4.34 8.02
CA SER A 110 14.98 5.29 7.63
C SER A 110 14.21 4.87 6.37
N LEU A 111 14.10 3.56 6.14
CA LEU A 111 13.30 2.97 5.06
C LEU A 111 11.92 2.58 5.59
N SER A 112 10.89 2.91 4.83
CA SER A 112 9.50 2.57 5.12
C SER A 112 8.99 1.56 4.10
N VAL A 113 8.31 0.51 4.57
CA VAL A 113 7.71 -0.51 3.70
C VAL A 113 6.32 -0.02 3.27
N VAL A 114 6.13 0.22 1.97
CA VAL A 114 4.84 0.66 1.42
C VAL A 114 3.98 -0.49 0.90
N ARG A 115 4.62 -1.62 0.55
CA ARG A 115 3.94 -2.86 0.14
C ARG A 115 4.82 -4.05 0.47
N VAL A 116 4.19 -5.15 0.87
CA VAL A 116 4.87 -6.40 1.13
C VAL A 116 4.06 -7.57 0.57
N GLU A 117 4.75 -8.51 -0.04
CA GLU A 117 4.22 -9.80 -0.46
C GLU A 117 5.14 -10.87 0.12
N VAL A 118 4.64 -11.69 1.04
CA VAL A 118 5.42 -12.78 1.65
C VAL A 118 4.76 -14.10 1.32
N SER A 119 5.58 -15.08 0.95
CA SER A 119 5.17 -16.46 0.77
C SER A 119 6.22 -17.38 1.38
N ALA A 120 5.79 -18.48 1.99
CA ALA A 120 6.68 -19.51 2.49
C ALA A 120 6.35 -20.81 1.77
N LYS A 121 7.36 -21.47 1.17
CA LYS A 121 7.19 -22.75 0.49
C LYS A 121 8.42 -23.61 0.69
N GLY A 122 8.22 -24.85 1.15
CA GLY A 122 9.31 -25.82 1.29
C GLY A 122 10.43 -25.41 2.25
N GLY A 123 10.11 -24.69 3.33
CA GLY A 123 11.10 -24.22 4.31
C GLY A 123 11.87 -22.96 3.89
N THR A 124 11.58 -22.41 2.70
CA THR A 124 12.12 -21.13 2.23
C THR A 124 11.06 -20.04 2.33
N ALA A 125 11.45 -18.91 2.92
CA ALA A 125 10.67 -17.69 2.94
C ALA A 125 11.08 -16.81 1.74
N HIS A 126 10.09 -16.47 0.93
CA HIS A 126 10.20 -15.50 -0.16
C HIS A 126 9.42 -14.24 0.20
N GLY A 127 10.07 -13.09 0.18
CA GLY A 127 9.42 -11.80 0.46
C GLY A 127 9.75 -10.78 -0.61
N VAL A 128 8.75 -10.07 -1.12
CA VAL A 128 8.93 -8.89 -1.97
C VAL A 128 8.49 -7.68 -1.16
N PHE A 129 9.41 -6.76 -0.90
CA PHE A 129 9.19 -5.54 -0.15
C PHE A 129 9.37 -4.35 -1.10
N TYR A 130 8.43 -3.43 -1.09
CA TYR A 130 8.56 -2.15 -1.77
C TYR A 130 8.86 -1.12 -0.70
N VAL A 131 10.03 -0.47 -0.81
CA VAL A 131 10.52 0.46 0.21
C VAL A 131 10.70 1.87 -0.32
N THR A 132 10.37 2.84 0.52
CA THR A 132 10.57 4.27 0.31
C THR A 132 11.43 4.83 1.43
N ASP A 133 11.85 6.08 1.32
CA ASP A 133 12.30 6.79 2.51
C ASP A 133 11.14 7.06 3.50
N ALA A 134 11.45 7.62 4.67
CA ALA A 134 10.47 7.96 5.70
C ALA A 134 9.45 9.03 5.26
N SER A 135 9.75 9.81 4.22
CA SER A 135 8.86 10.83 3.63
C SER A 135 8.01 10.32 2.46
N GLY A 136 8.23 9.08 2.01
CA GLY A 136 7.50 8.46 0.90
C GLY A 136 8.13 8.67 -0.49
N HIS A 137 9.34 9.27 -0.57
CA HIS A 137 10.09 9.40 -1.83
C HIS A 137 10.88 8.12 -2.14
N PRO A 138 11.41 7.97 -3.37
CA PRO A 138 12.28 6.84 -3.71
C PRO A 138 13.42 6.69 -2.70
N ALA A 139 13.63 5.45 -2.22
CA ALA A 139 14.65 5.15 -1.22
C ALA A 139 16.06 5.46 -1.74
N ASP A 140 16.90 6.06 -0.90
CA ASP A 140 18.31 6.30 -1.20
C ASP A 140 19.06 4.96 -1.36
N ALA A 141 19.81 4.82 -2.46
CA ALA A 141 20.56 3.60 -2.77
C ALA A 141 21.55 3.20 -1.66
N ARG A 142 22.16 4.16 -0.95
CA ARG A 142 23.06 3.91 0.18
C ARG A 142 22.30 3.36 1.39
N ALA A 143 21.12 3.90 1.69
CA ALA A 143 20.29 3.41 2.79
C ALA A 143 19.80 1.97 2.52
N VAL A 144 19.44 1.70 1.27
CA VAL A 144 19.05 0.36 0.82
C VAL A 144 20.21 -0.62 0.92
N GLU A 145 21.40 -0.25 0.45
CA GLU A 145 22.58 -1.12 0.52
C GLU A 145 23.02 -1.36 1.97
N ALA A 146 22.98 -0.35 2.83
CA ALA A 146 23.25 -0.49 4.26
C ALA A 146 22.26 -1.43 4.96
N ALA A 147 20.98 -1.41 4.58
CA ALA A 147 20.00 -2.36 5.06
C ALA A 147 20.30 -3.80 4.60
N ARG A 148 20.73 -3.98 3.34
CA ARG A 148 21.13 -5.30 2.79
C ARG A 148 22.31 -5.90 3.53
N GLN A 149 23.34 -5.10 3.80
CA GLN A 149 24.54 -5.57 4.53
C GLN A 149 24.21 -6.05 5.94
N ARG A 150 23.19 -5.48 6.59
CA ARG A 150 22.78 -5.87 7.95
C ARG A 150 21.95 -7.15 8.02
N VAL A 151 21.15 -7.42 6.99
CA VAL A 151 20.31 -8.62 6.93
C VAL A 151 21.11 -9.81 6.39
N GLY A 152 22.06 -9.53 5.50
CA GLY A 152 22.92 -10.52 4.85
C GLY A 152 22.95 -10.28 3.35
N PRO A 153 24.14 -10.08 2.73
CA PRO A 153 24.24 -9.73 1.31
C PRO A 153 23.72 -10.81 0.36
N GLY A 154 23.62 -12.07 0.81
CA GLY A 154 23.07 -13.20 0.04
C GLY A 154 21.55 -13.39 0.17
N SER A 155 20.89 -12.73 1.14
CA SER A 155 19.47 -12.95 1.43
C SER A 155 18.57 -11.94 0.72
N LEU A 156 19.05 -10.72 0.46
CA LEU A 156 18.30 -9.64 -0.21
C LEU A 156 18.86 -9.31 -1.59
N SER A 157 18.05 -9.41 -2.64
CA SER A 157 18.37 -8.93 -4.00
C SER A 157 17.59 -7.65 -4.33
N LEU A 158 18.30 -6.69 -4.93
CA LEU A 158 17.68 -5.56 -5.60
C LEU A 158 17.16 -6.02 -6.97
N VAL A 159 15.90 -5.75 -7.26
CA VAL A 159 15.39 -5.86 -8.64
C VAL A 159 15.34 -4.48 -9.23
N ASP A 160 16.26 -4.24 -10.15
CA ASP A 160 16.33 -2.99 -10.89
C ASP A 160 15.10 -2.89 -11.81
N THR A 161 14.20 -1.95 -11.50
CA THR A 161 13.01 -1.68 -12.32
C THR A 161 13.33 -0.87 -13.58
N SER A 162 14.62 -0.64 -13.87
CA SER A 162 15.11 -0.02 -15.12
C SER A 162 14.90 -0.89 -16.39
N GLY A 163 14.24 -2.05 -16.28
CA GLY A 163 13.76 -2.87 -17.39
C GLY A 163 12.62 -2.23 -18.19
N GLY A 164 12.99 -1.37 -19.14
CA GLY A 164 12.13 -0.56 -19.99
C GLY A 164 10.79 -1.15 -20.45
N ARG A 165 9.73 -0.36 -20.23
CA ARG A 165 8.62 -0.20 -21.18
C ARG A 165 9.20 0.11 -22.56
N ARG A 166 9.50 -0.91 -23.36
CA ARG A 166 9.63 -0.75 -24.81
C ARG A 166 8.26 -0.38 -25.35
N ARG A 167 8.06 0.91 -25.59
CA ARG A 167 6.92 1.40 -26.39
C ARG A 167 6.97 0.70 -27.75
N PRO A 168 5.92 0.02 -28.21
CA PRO A 168 5.88 -0.45 -29.58
C PRO A 168 5.91 0.77 -30.50
N HIS A 169 6.93 0.86 -31.34
CA HIS A 169 6.97 1.80 -32.45
C HIS A 169 5.81 1.48 -33.39
N ARG A 170 4.88 2.44 -33.49
CA ARG A 170 3.85 2.46 -34.52
C ARG A 170 4.55 2.95 -35.80
N ARG A 171 4.72 2.06 -36.78
CA ARG A 171 4.90 2.44 -38.18
C ARG A 171 3.53 2.71 -38.78
#